data_AF-A0A4Q3HU47-F1
#
_entry.id   AF-A0A4Q3HU47-F1
#
_cell.length_a   1.000
_cell.length_b   1.000
_cell.length_c   1.000
_cell.angle_alpha   90.00
_cell.angle_beta   90.00
_cell.angle_gamma   90.00
#
_symmetry.space_group_name_H-M   'P 1'
#
loop_
_entity.id
_entity.type
_entity.pdbx_description
1 polymer ?
#
loop_
_entity_poly.entity_id
_entity_poly.type
_entity_poly.pdbx_seq_one_letter_code
_entity_poly.pdbx_strand_id
1 'polypeptide(L)' 'LTMSRLKAAGVTAENLGLDTYPDRERFFSYRRTTHDQEPDYGRQISAIALQQ' A
#
# COMPACT_ATOMS: atom_id res chain seq x y z
N LEU A 1 -0.73 -6.34 -12.34
CA LEU A 1 0.30 -7.40 -12.31
C LEU A 1 0.22 -8.29 -11.07
N THR A 2 0.21 -7.76 -9.85
CA THR A 2 0.17 -8.56 -8.60
C THR A 2 -1.01 -9.54 -8.53
N MET A 3 -2.25 -9.07 -8.78
CA MET A 3 -3.43 -9.94 -8.80
C MET A 3 -3.32 -11.09 -9.81
N SER A 4 -2.84 -10.79 -11.03
CA SER A 4 -2.63 -11.79 -12.07
C SER A 4 -1.58 -12.84 -11.63
N ARG A 5 -0.51 -12.42 -10.97
CA ARG A 5 0.53 -13.32 -10.44
C ARG A 5 -0.01 -14.23 -9.34
N LEU A 6 -0.80 -13.69 -8.41
CA LEU A 6 -1.43 -14.46 -7.33
C LEU A 6 -2.42 -15.49 -7.91
N LYS A 7 -3.26 -15.08 -8.87
CA LYS A 7 -4.19 -15.98 -9.55
C LYS A 7 -3.46 -17.11 -10.29
N ALA A 8 -2.38 -16.79 -11.00
CA ALA A 8 -1.57 -17.79 -11.69
C ALA A 8 -0.90 -18.79 -10.73
N ALA A 9 -0.65 -18.39 -9.48
CA ALA A 9 -0.15 -19.25 -8.41
C ALA A 9 -1.26 -20.05 -7.68
N GLY A 10 -2.52 -19.94 -8.10
CA GLY A 10 -3.66 -20.62 -7.47
C GLY A 10 -4.13 -19.97 -6.16
N VAL A 11 -3.70 -18.74 -5.86
CA VAL A 11 -4.08 -18.01 -4.64
C VAL A 11 -5.35 -17.20 -4.89
N THR A 12 -6.37 -17.40 -4.05
CA THR A 12 -7.53 -16.49 -3.96
C THR A 12 -7.12 -15.23 -3.22
N ALA A 13 -7.26 -14.07 -3.86
CA ALA A 13 -6.87 -12.79 -3.31
C ALA A 13 -7.81 -11.68 -3.79
N GLU A 14 -7.83 -10.58 -3.04
CA GLU A 14 -8.55 -9.36 -3.38
C GLU A 14 -7.64 -8.15 -3.24
N ASN A 15 -7.97 -7.07 -3.96
CA ASN A 15 -7.29 -5.79 -3.85
C ASN A 15 -8.23 -4.79 -3.18
N LEU A 16 -7.75 -4.08 -2.15
CA LEU A 16 -8.52 -3.07 -1.43
C LEU A 16 -8.90 -1.85 -2.29
N GLY A 17 -8.24 -1.66 -3.43
CA GLY A 17 -8.53 -0.54 -4.34
C GLY A 17 -8.13 0.83 -3.78
N LEU A 18 -7.25 0.86 -2.77
CA LEU A 18 -6.81 2.09 -2.11
C LEU A 18 -5.52 2.63 -2.75
N ASP A 19 -5.46 3.94 -2.95
CA ASP A 19 -4.28 4.67 -3.43
C ASP A 19 -3.75 5.58 -2.32
N THR A 20 -2.45 5.47 -2.02
CA THR A 20 -1.80 6.28 -0.99
C THR A 20 -1.60 7.72 -1.43
N TYR A 21 -1.55 8.01 -2.74
CA TYR A 21 -1.25 9.34 -3.26
C TYR A 21 -2.35 10.39 -3.01
N PRO A 22 -3.63 10.17 -3.36
CA PRO A 22 -4.67 11.18 -3.17
C PRO A 22 -5.17 11.30 -1.72
N ASP A 23 -5.08 10.23 -0.93
CA ASP A 23 -5.66 10.17 0.43
C ASP A 23 -4.61 10.52 1.50
N ARG A 24 -4.40 11.83 1.70
CA ARG A 24 -3.40 12.37 2.65
C ARG A 24 -3.77 12.10 4.12
N GLU A 25 -5.04 11.99 4.45
CA GLU A 25 -5.51 11.81 5.83
C GLU A 25 -5.18 10.41 6.37
N ARG A 26 -5.19 9.40 5.50
CA ARG A 26 -5.00 8.00 5.90
C ARG A 26 -3.62 7.43 5.57
N PHE A 27 -2.92 7.99 4.59
CA PHE A 27 -1.70 7.38 4.05
C PHE A 27 -0.54 8.35 3.92
N PHE A 28 0.65 7.89 4.28
CA PHE A 28 1.89 8.48 3.79
C PHE A 28 2.13 8.07 2.32
N SER A 29 2.68 8.96 1.50
CA SER A 29 2.98 8.67 0.09
C SER A 29 4.28 9.31 -0.34
N TYR A 30 5.26 8.46 -0.70
CA TYR A 30 6.55 8.91 -1.22
C TYR A 30 6.39 9.85 -2.42
N ARG A 31 5.55 9.46 -3.40
CA ARG A 31 5.38 10.23 -4.64
C ARG A 31 4.73 11.59 -4.40
N ARG A 32 3.77 11.68 -3.47
CA ARG A 32 3.20 12.97 -3.06
C ARG A 32 4.26 13.85 -2.39
N THR A 33 4.98 13.29 -1.42
CA THR A 33 6.10 13.95 -0.73
C THR A 33 7.12 14.51 -1.72
N THR A 34 7.50 13.73 -2.75
CA THR A 34 8.41 14.16 -3.82
C THR A 34 7.83 15.30 -4.65
N HIS A 35 6.56 15.22 -5.07
CA HIS A 35 5.91 16.29 -5.84
C HIS A 35 5.82 17.60 -5.03
N ASP A 36 5.57 17.49 -3.73
CA ASP A 36 5.43 18.62 -2.82
C ASP A 36 6.78 19.13 -2.28
N GLN A 37 7.90 18.48 -2.64
CA GLN A 37 9.26 18.79 -2.18
C GLN A 37 9.40 18.76 -0.64
N GLU A 38 8.61 17.93 0.03
CA GLU A 38 8.73 17.69 1.45
C GLU A 38 10.02 16.87 1.73
N PRO A 39 10.80 17.20 2.77
CA PRO A 39 12.12 16.60 2.99
C PRO A 39 12.06 15.14 3.44
N ASP A 40 10.94 14.70 4.03
CA ASP A 40 10.73 13.33 4.49
C ASP A 40 9.23 13.02 4.62
N TYR A 41 8.91 11.74 4.84
CA TYR A 41 7.56 11.24 5.03
C TYR A 41 7.55 10.02 5.96
N GLY A 42 6.43 9.83 6.67
CA GLY A 42 6.23 8.63 7.47
C GLY A 42 6.13 7.35 6.63
N ARG A 43 6.18 6.19 7.28
CA ARG A 43 6.06 4.88 6.63
C ARG A 43 4.97 4.05 7.29
N GLN A 44 4.25 3.29 6.47
CA GLN A 44 3.27 2.33 6.94
C GLN A 44 3.88 0.92 6.97
N ILE A 45 3.26 0.03 7.75
CA ILE A 45 3.55 -1.39 7.78
C ILE A 45 2.26 -2.18 7.55
N SER A 46 2.37 -3.27 6.80
CA SER A 46 1.33 -4.31 6.73
C SER A 46 1.79 -5.48 7.58
N ALA A 47 0.96 -5.95 8.51
CA ALA A 47 1.31 -7.01 9.45
C ALA A 47 0.15 -8.00 9.59
N ILE A 48 0.50 -9.26 9.85
CA ILE A 48 -0.44 -10.34 10.15
C ILE A 48 0.19 -11.27 11.20
N ALA A 49 -0.60 -11.73 12.16
CA ALA A 49 -0.17 -12.66 13.20
C ALA A 49 -1.32 -13.60 13.56
N LEU A 50 -0.98 -14.81 14.01
CA LEU A 50 -1.94 -15.69 14.68
C LEU A 50 -2.03 -15.29 16.15
N GLN A 51 -3.24 -15.26 16.68
CA GLN A 51 -3.46 -15.07 18.11
C GLN A 51 -3.18 -16.39 18.85
N GLN A 52 -2.71 -16.26 20.10
CA GLN A 52 -2.48 -17.40 20.99
C GLN A 52 -3.79 -17.85 21.65
#